data_AF-A0A401WD81-F1
#
_entry.id   AF-A0A401WD81-F1
#
_cell.length_a   1.000
_cell.length_b   1.000
_cell.length_c   1.000
_cell.angle_alpha   90.00
_cell.angle_beta   90.00
_cell.angle_gamma   90.00
#
_symmetry.space_group_name_H-M   'P 1'
#
loop_
_entity.id
_entity.type
_entity.pdbx_description
1 polymer ?
#
loop_
_entity_poly.entity_id
_entity_poly.type
_entity_poly.pdbx_seq_one_letter_code
_entity_poly.pdbx_strand_id
1 'polypeptide(L)'
;MKIQDRFLEVLTSDARETFLLALGHRMAIFTRDALAQDAAHGTQHARACNEMSIAVWSQVWATRDAEVAGYPDSDFLPVLLEKADRGDARAFLRHAVESSLLVLESDGATEPGASGS
;
A
#
# COMPACT_ATOMS: atom_id res chain seq x y z
N MET A 1 0.24 4.54 -17.86
CA MET A 1 -0.83 4.10 -16.94
C MET A 1 -0.75 4.94 -15.67
N LYS A 2 -1.89 5.35 -15.07
CA LYS A 2 -1.84 6.09 -13.80
C LYS A 2 -1.54 5.11 -12.66
N ILE A 3 -0.90 5.60 -11.60
CA ILE A 3 -0.58 4.78 -10.41
C ILE A 3 -1.83 4.15 -9.78
N GLN A 4 -2.98 4.82 -9.89
CA GLN A 4 -4.27 4.32 -9.40
C GLN A 4 -4.74 3.09 -10.18
N ASP A 5 -4.69 3.14 -11.51
CA ASP A 5 -5.08 2.02 -12.37
C ASP A 5 -4.20 0.80 -12.07
N ARG A 6 -2.90 1.05 -11.95
CA ARG A 6 -1.88 0.04 -11.68
C ARG A 6 -2.00 -0.57 -10.28
N PHE A 7 -2.39 0.23 -9.29
CA PHE A 7 -2.70 -0.23 -7.94
C PHE A 7 -3.89 -1.21 -7.98
N LEU A 8 -4.98 -0.82 -8.65
CA LEU A 8 -6.18 -1.65 -8.77
C LEU A 8 -5.89 -2.96 -9.52
N GLU A 9 -5.16 -2.88 -10.63
CA GLU A 9 -4.74 -4.05 -11.42
C GLU A 9 -4.01 -5.09 -10.55
N VAL A 10 -3.06 -4.63 -9.72
CA VAL A 10 -2.31 -5.51 -8.82
C VAL A 10 -3.18 -6.12 -7.72
N LEU A 11 -4.19 -5.41 -7.21
CA LEU A 11 -5.11 -5.99 -6.23
C LEU A 11 -5.95 -7.13 -6.81
N THR A 12 -6.21 -7.09 -8.11
CA THR A 12 -6.98 -8.12 -8.83
C THR A 12 -6.12 -9.24 -9.42
N SER A 13 -4.80 -9.23 -9.19
CA SER A 13 -3.87 -10.22 -9.74
C SER A 13 -3.31 -11.16 -8.68
N ASP A 14 -2.59 -12.20 -9.12
CA ASP A 14 -1.90 -13.14 -8.24
C ASP A 14 -0.78 -12.48 -7.42
N ALA A 15 -0.34 -11.26 -7.80
CA ALA A 15 0.65 -10.49 -7.06
C ALA A 15 0.07 -9.74 -5.84
N ARG A 16 -1.25 -9.81 -5.62
CA ARG A 16 -1.98 -9.09 -4.56
C ARG A 16 -1.33 -9.21 -3.19
N GLU A 17 -1.07 -10.44 -2.72
CA GLU A 17 -0.53 -10.64 -1.38
C GLU A 17 0.88 -10.08 -1.25
N THR A 18 1.76 -10.38 -2.20
CA THR A 18 3.14 -9.85 -2.25
C THR A 18 3.16 -8.33 -2.24
N PHE A 19 2.29 -7.70 -3.03
CA PHE A 19 2.13 -6.25 -3.06
C PHE A 19 1.69 -5.68 -1.71
N LEU A 20 0.66 -6.26 -1.09
CA LEU A 20 0.13 -5.79 0.18
C LEU A 20 1.16 -5.95 1.31
N LEU A 21 1.93 -7.05 1.33
CA LEU A 21 3.04 -7.25 2.27
C LEU A 21 4.13 -6.19 2.08
N ALA A 22 4.54 -5.90 0.84
CA ALA A 22 5.51 -4.86 0.55
C ALA A 22 4.99 -3.48 0.98
N LEU A 23 3.73 -3.17 0.68
CA LEU A 23 3.08 -1.91 1.05
C LEU A 23 3.01 -1.73 2.57
N GLY A 24 2.60 -2.77 3.30
CA GLY A 24 2.54 -2.76 4.76
C GLY A 24 3.92 -2.56 5.39
N HIS A 25 4.94 -3.25 4.86
CA HIS A 25 6.32 -3.07 5.31
C HIS A 25 6.84 -1.65 5.09
N ARG A 26 6.60 -1.06 3.91
CA ARG A 26 7.01 0.33 3.61
C ARG A 26 6.30 1.33 4.52
N MET A 27 5.00 1.16 4.77
CA MET A 27 4.24 2.02 5.69
C MET A 27 4.76 1.94 7.14
N ALA A 28 5.18 0.75 7.60
CA ALA A 28 5.78 0.58 8.92
C ALA A 28 7.14 1.31 9.03
N ILE A 29 7.97 1.25 7.99
CA ILE A 29 9.23 2.02 7.91
C ILE A 29 8.93 3.52 7.98
N PHE A 30 7.98 4.01 7.20
CA PHE A 30 7.63 5.43 7.19
C PHE A 30 6.98 5.91 8.49
N THR A 31 6.31 5.02 9.23
CA THR A 31 5.84 5.33 10.58
C THR A 31 7.01 5.65 11.50
N ARG A 32 8.07 4.82 11.49
CA ARG A 32 9.29 5.06 12.26
C ARG A 32 10.00 6.33 11.81
N ASP A 33 10.15 6.52 10.50
CA ASP A 33 10.88 7.67 9.95
C ASP A 33 10.14 8.99 10.24
N ALA A 34 8.80 8.98 10.24
CA ALA A 34 7.98 10.11 10.67
C ALA A 34 8.18 10.45 12.15
N LEU A 35 8.27 9.47 13.04
CA LEU A 35 8.55 9.70 14.47
C LEU A 35 9.93 10.34 14.72
N ALA A 36 10.88 10.19 13.78
CA ALA A 36 12.19 10.81 13.85
C ALA A 36 12.22 12.26 13.32
N GLN A 37 11.10 12.76 12.79
CA GLN A 37 10.96 14.16 12.36
C GLN A 37 10.68 15.08 13.56
N ASP A 38 10.62 16.39 13.32
CA ASP A 38 10.26 17.37 14.34
C ASP A 38 8.95 17.02 15.06
N ALA A 39 8.89 17.31 16.35
CA ALA A 39 7.82 16.87 17.25
C ALA A 39 6.42 17.34 16.82
N ALA A 40 6.30 18.49 16.16
CA ALA A 40 5.02 19.04 15.75
C ALA A 40 4.36 18.24 14.60
N HIS A 41 5.16 17.77 13.65
CA HIS A 41 4.65 17.08 12.45
C HIS A 41 4.85 15.57 12.50
N GLY A 42 5.93 15.10 13.14
CA GLY A 42 6.31 13.69 13.18
C GLY A 42 5.25 12.79 13.81
N THR A 43 4.59 13.25 14.89
CA THR A 43 3.52 12.48 15.54
C THR A 43 2.28 12.35 14.66
N GLN A 44 1.92 13.40 13.92
CA GLN A 44 0.76 13.39 13.03
C GLN A 44 1.01 12.47 11.82
N HIS A 45 2.15 12.64 11.15
CA HIS A 45 2.58 11.78 10.04
C HIS A 45 2.63 10.31 10.47
N ALA A 46 3.24 10.02 11.63
CA ALA A 46 3.36 8.66 12.14
C ALA A 46 2.00 8.02 12.44
N ARG A 47 1.04 8.78 12.97
CA ARG A 47 -0.33 8.28 13.19
C ARG A 47 -1.00 7.89 11.89
N ALA A 48 -0.93 8.73 10.85
CA ALA A 48 -1.51 8.40 9.55
C ALA A 48 -0.81 7.20 8.88
N CYS A 49 0.52 7.13 8.92
CA CYS A 49 1.26 5.97 8.43
C CYS A 49 0.89 4.68 9.17
N ASN A 50 0.67 4.76 10.49
CA ASN A 50 0.22 3.61 11.28
C ASN A 50 -1.21 3.20 10.94
N GLU A 51 -2.14 4.15 10.81
CA GLU A 51 -3.53 3.86 10.41
C GLU A 51 -3.61 3.23 9.02
N MET A 52 -2.81 3.71 8.06
CA MET A 52 -2.69 3.09 6.74
C MET A 52 -2.08 1.67 6.85
N SER A 53 -1.05 1.47 7.67
CA SER A 53 -0.47 0.14 7.93
C SER A 53 -1.53 -0.84 8.45
N ILE A 54 -2.36 -0.42 9.41
CA ILE A 54 -3.44 -1.24 9.96
C ILE A 54 -4.42 -1.64 8.86
N ALA A 55 -4.85 -0.70 8.01
CA ALA A 55 -5.76 -1.00 6.90
C ALA A 55 -5.15 -1.97 5.89
N VAL A 56 -3.85 -1.84 5.60
CA VAL A 56 -3.12 -2.78 4.74
C VAL A 56 -3.06 -4.17 5.36
N TRP A 57 -2.76 -4.29 6.65
CA TRP A 57 -2.74 -5.59 7.33
C TRP A 57 -4.12 -6.24 7.38
N SER A 58 -5.19 -5.48 7.60
CA SER A 58 -6.56 -6.00 7.45
C SER A 58 -6.80 -6.56 6.05
N GLN A 59 -6.33 -5.86 5.01
CA GLN A 59 -6.45 -6.34 3.63
C GLN A 59 -5.63 -7.61 3.36
N VAL A 60 -4.43 -7.73 3.93
CA VAL A 60 -3.62 -8.97 3.87
C VAL A 60 -4.35 -10.14 4.50
N TRP A 61 -4.97 -9.96 5.68
CA TRP A 61 -5.70 -11.05 6.32
C TRP A 61 -6.92 -11.49 5.49
N ALA A 62 -7.62 -10.54 4.87
CA ALA A 62 -8.72 -10.83 3.95
C ALA A 62 -8.27 -11.59 2.67
N THR A 63 -6.97 -11.57 2.30
CA THR A 63 -6.49 -12.42 1.19
C THR A 63 -6.25 -13.86 1.60
N ARG A 64 -6.04 -14.11 2.90
CA ARG A 64 -5.68 -15.43 3.45
C ARG A 64 -6.88 -16.18 4.01
N ASP A 65 -7.89 -15.44 4.45
CA ASP A 65 -9.09 -15.97 5.08
C ASP A 65 -10.34 -15.23 4.57
N ALA A 66 -11.23 -15.98 3.93
CA ALA A 66 -12.47 -15.45 3.36
C ALA A 66 -13.50 -15.02 4.41
N GLU A 67 -13.34 -15.44 5.67
CA GLU A 67 -14.18 -14.99 6.80
C GLU A 67 -13.74 -13.62 7.34
N VAL A 68 -12.53 -13.16 7.00
CA VAL A 68 -12.04 -11.84 7.38
C VAL A 68 -12.53 -10.78 6.40
N ALA A 69 -13.34 -9.85 6.90
CA ALA A 69 -13.81 -8.72 6.11
C ALA A 69 -12.65 -7.78 5.73
N GLY A 70 -12.35 -7.72 4.42
CA GLY A 70 -11.47 -6.72 3.82
C GLY A 70 -12.25 -5.53 3.26
N TYR A 71 -11.53 -4.66 2.57
CA TYR A 71 -12.08 -3.57 1.77
C TYR A 71 -12.36 -4.04 0.34
N PRO A 72 -13.44 -3.56 -0.30
CA PRO A 72 -13.58 -3.68 -1.75
C PRO A 72 -12.36 -3.06 -2.46
N ASP A 73 -11.87 -3.69 -3.52
CA ASP A 73 -10.63 -3.26 -4.19
C ASP A 73 -10.73 -1.83 -4.76
N SER A 74 -11.92 -1.43 -5.23
CA SER A 74 -12.20 -0.06 -5.70
C SER A 74 -12.10 1.00 -4.60
N ASP A 75 -12.35 0.59 -3.35
CA ASP A 75 -12.52 1.49 -2.21
C ASP A 75 -11.25 1.54 -1.35
N PHE A 76 -10.35 0.56 -1.51
CA PHE A 76 -9.17 0.44 -0.67
C PHE A 76 -8.19 1.62 -0.83
N LEU A 77 -7.89 2.05 -2.06
CA LEU A 77 -7.04 3.22 -2.27
C LEU A 77 -7.68 4.53 -1.74
N PRO A 78 -8.98 4.81 -1.98
CA PRO A 78 -9.69 5.90 -1.31
C PRO A 78 -9.55 5.88 0.23
N VAL A 79 -9.67 4.72 0.87
CA VAL A 79 -9.50 4.59 2.33
C VAL A 79 -8.08 4.96 2.77
N LEU A 80 -7.06 4.53 2.02
CA LEU A 80 -5.67 4.93 2.31
C LEU A 80 -5.46 6.43 2.12
N LEU A 81 -6.02 7.01 1.06
CA LEU A 81 -5.95 8.45 0.78
C LEU A 81 -6.61 9.28 1.88
N GLU A 82 -7.79 8.87 2.37
CA GLU A 82 -8.48 9.54 3.47
C GLU A 82 -7.62 9.59 4.74
N LYS A 83 -6.95 8.48 5.07
CA LYS A 83 -6.03 8.38 6.22
C LYS A 83 -4.79 9.24 6.01
N ALA A 84 -4.23 9.22 4.82
CA ALA A 84 -3.10 10.06 4.46
C ALA A 84 -3.46 11.55 4.59
N ASP A 85 -4.65 11.96 4.15
CA ASP A 85 -5.11 13.35 4.19
C ASP A 85 -5.28 13.87 5.61
N ARG A 86 -5.84 13.05 6.51
CA ARG A 86 -5.99 13.41 7.93
C ARG A 86 -4.67 13.70 8.62
N GLY A 87 -3.59 13.04 8.19
CA GLY A 87 -2.28 13.21 8.79
C GLY A 87 -1.24 13.82 7.88
N ASP A 88 -1.61 14.58 6.84
CA ASP A 88 -0.69 15.21 5.88
C ASP A 88 0.39 14.26 5.32
N ALA A 89 0.03 12.99 5.13
CA ALA A 89 0.94 11.90 4.82
C ALA A 89 0.85 11.40 3.36
N ARG A 90 0.25 12.19 2.45
CA ARG A 90 0.10 11.81 1.03
C ARG A 90 1.43 11.44 0.38
N ALA A 91 2.50 12.15 0.72
CA ALA A 91 3.83 11.86 0.19
C ALA A 91 4.31 10.47 0.60
N PHE A 92 4.07 10.04 1.85
CA PHE A 92 4.44 8.70 2.32
C PHE A 92 3.63 7.62 1.61
N LEU A 93 2.31 7.81 1.47
CA LEU A 93 1.45 6.88 0.74
C LEU A 93 1.93 6.69 -0.71
N ARG A 94 2.18 7.80 -1.42
CA ARG A 94 2.67 7.74 -2.80
C ARG A 94 3.99 6.96 -2.89
N HIS A 95 4.99 7.32 -2.06
CA HIS A 95 6.28 6.64 -2.10
C HIS A 95 6.18 5.15 -1.76
N ALA A 96 5.29 4.76 -0.85
CA ALA A 96 5.12 3.36 -0.51
C ALA A 96 4.48 2.58 -1.66
N VAL A 97 3.44 3.13 -2.29
CA VAL A 97 2.81 2.49 -3.45
C VAL A 97 3.82 2.33 -4.57
N GLU A 98 4.55 3.40 -4.92
CA GLU A 98 5.59 3.36 -5.96
C GLU A 98 6.68 2.32 -5.62
N SER A 99 7.18 2.33 -4.39
CA SER A 99 8.22 1.38 -3.95
C SER A 99 7.74 -0.07 -3.95
N SER A 100 6.50 -0.32 -3.55
CA SER A 100 5.93 -1.68 -3.54
C SER A 100 5.63 -2.19 -4.94
N LEU A 101 5.20 -1.31 -5.84
CA LEU A 101 5.03 -1.64 -7.24
C LEU A 101 6.37 -1.98 -7.93
N LEU A 102 7.46 -1.29 -7.58
CA LEU A 102 8.82 -1.58 -8.07
C LEU A 102 9.35 -2.95 -7.58
N VAL A 103 8.97 -3.39 -6.37
CA VAL A 103 9.33 -4.72 -5.86
C VAL A 103 8.79 -5.82 -6.79
N LEU A 104 7.55 -5.69 -7.25
CA LEU A 104 6.92 -6.67 -8.15
C LEU A 104 7.60 -6.73 -9.52
N GLU A 105 8.04 -5.58 -10.05
CA GLU A 105 8.79 -5.52 -11.31
C GLU A 105 10.16 -6.22 -11.19
N SER A 106 10.80 -6.10 -10.02
CA SER A 106 12.12 -6.69 -9.76
C SER A 106 12.06 -8.20 -9.54
N ASP A 107 10.95 -8.69 -8.97
CA ASP A 107 10.73 -10.13 -8.70
C ASP A 107 10.18 -10.90 -9.92
N GLY A 108 9.98 -10.25 -11.06
CA GLY A 108 9.45 -10.89 -12.28
C GLY A 108 7.97 -11.27 -12.20
N ALA A 109 7.24 -10.77 -11.18
CA ALA A 109 5.82 -11.07 -10.94
C ALA A 109 4.88 -10.40 -11.95
N THR A 110 5.41 -9.59 -12.86
CA THR A 110 4.71 -9.01 -14.01
C THR A 110 5.57 -9.17 -15.25
N GLU A 111 5.54 -10.33 -15.88
CA GLU A 111 6.02 -10.43 -17.27
C GLU A 111 5.04 -9.69 -18.19
N PRO A 112 5.52 -8.72 -19.00
CA PRO A 112 4.72 -8.15 -20.06
C PRO A 112 4.70 -9.12 -21.26
N GLY A 113 3.56 -9.77 -21.47
CA GLY A 113 3.15 -10.30 -22.77
C GLY A 113 3.86 -11.56 -23.26
N ALA A 114 3.29 -12.72 -22.95
CA ALA A 114 3.41 -13.88 -23.82
C ALA A 114 2.55 -13.65 -25.09
N SER A 115 3.08 -12.89 -26.05
CA SER A 115 2.65 -13.01 -27.45
C SER A 115 3.55 -14.04 -28.13
N GLY A 116 2.91 -15.07 -28.68
CA GLY A 116 3.54 -16.34 -29.04
C GLY A 116 4.65 -16.30 -30.09
N SER A 117 5.38 -17.42 -30.13
CA SER A 117 5.86 -18.10 -31.33
C SER A 117 6.08 -19.57 -30.98
#